data_AF-A0A918UFF7-F1
#
_entry.id   AF-A0A918UFF7-F1
#
_cell.length_a   1.000
_cell.length_b   1.000
_cell.length_c   1.000
_cell.angle_alpha   90.00
_cell.angle_beta   90.00
_cell.angle_gamma   90.00
#
_symmetry.space_group_name_H-M   'P 1'
#
loop_
_entity.id
_entity.type
_entity.pdbx_description
1 polymer ?
#
loop_
_entity_poly.entity_id
_entity_poly.type
_entity_poly.pdbx_seq_one_letter_code
_entity_poly.pdbx_strand_id
1 'polypeptide(L)'
;MDNGHYIVRAGDNLGRIAEAHRTTVATLAALNAIADPDRVRTGLVLKLPGRKPLTVSASDLWAANNLLLPPANERYRPALVEAAQRTGLPASTIATIVDAEAAKRRGTGQWDPRSKAATSSATGLTQFLDRTWRSEARRAGGLLNAEARAAGCVNAAHAITDDGALLALRCDPRVAILAGADFAVVNLAQLVRMRALPARPDPAAAAKLAYLAHHEGAGRAAAFLNGRMGYVTPAILAANVPHPARRRALIAAAGGQHGLAYRRWMCAYVDANIDVCRFMIDKTGVTVPPLASLCR
;
A
#
# COMPACT_ATOMS: atom_id res chain seq x y z
N MET A 1 -3.37 -31.63 -19.52
CA MET A 1 -3.62 -31.51 -18.07
C MET A 1 -2.26 -31.29 -17.45
N ASP A 2 -2.02 -30.14 -16.83
CA ASP A 2 -0.75 -29.92 -16.10
C ASP A 2 -0.62 -31.02 -15.05
N ASN A 3 0.51 -31.72 -14.99
CA ASN A 3 0.74 -32.89 -14.12
C ASN A 3 0.70 -32.56 -12.61
N GLY A 4 0.13 -31.42 -12.19
CA GLY A 4 0.03 -31.00 -10.78
C GLY A 4 1.38 -30.80 -10.12
N HIS A 5 2.47 -30.78 -10.90
CA HIS A 5 3.83 -30.77 -10.40
C HIS A 5 4.71 -29.82 -11.24
N TYR A 6 5.65 -29.15 -10.57
CA TYR A 6 6.65 -28.28 -11.18
C TYR A 6 8.05 -28.65 -10.68
N ILE A 7 9.02 -28.81 -11.58
CA ILE A 7 10.41 -29.07 -11.20
C ILE A 7 11.14 -27.73 -11.17
N VAL A 8 11.63 -27.33 -9.99
CA VAL A 8 12.40 -26.09 -9.79
C VAL A 8 13.61 -26.08 -10.71
N ARG A 9 13.74 -25.04 -11.54
CA ARG A 9 14.85 -24.85 -12.49
C ARG A 9 15.86 -23.85 -11.94
N ALA A 10 17.06 -23.84 -12.53
CA ALA A 10 18.08 -22.86 -12.17
C ALA A 10 17.54 -21.44 -12.39
N GLY A 11 17.60 -20.60 -11.35
CA GLY A 11 17.07 -19.24 -11.37
C GLY A 11 15.61 -19.12 -10.91
N ASP A 12 14.91 -20.21 -10.63
CA ASP A 12 13.59 -20.15 -10.02
C ASP A 12 13.65 -19.79 -8.53
N ASN A 13 12.55 -19.25 -8.03
CA ASN A 13 12.23 -19.17 -6.60
C ASN A 13 10.72 -19.42 -6.43
N LEU A 14 10.27 -19.69 -5.20
CA LEU A 14 8.85 -19.97 -4.96
C LEU A 14 7.93 -18.84 -5.42
N GLY A 15 8.38 -17.58 -5.33
CA GLY A 15 7.59 -16.43 -5.80
C GLY A 15 7.29 -16.50 -7.30
N ARG A 16 8.32 -16.71 -8.14
CA ARG A 16 8.16 -16.79 -9.59
C ARG A 16 7.28 -17.97 -10.00
N ILE A 17 7.44 -19.10 -9.32
CA ILE A 17 6.64 -20.30 -9.57
C ILE A 17 5.19 -20.05 -9.16
N ALA A 18 4.97 -19.45 -7.98
CA ALA A 18 3.63 -19.11 -7.50
C ALA A 18 2.90 -18.19 -8.49
N GLU A 19 3.58 -17.13 -8.94
CA GLU A 19 3.07 -16.20 -9.94
C GLU A 19 2.73 -16.89 -11.27
N ALA A 20 3.65 -17.67 -11.83
CA ALA A 20 3.46 -18.38 -13.10
C ALA A 20 2.28 -19.36 -13.06
N HIS A 21 2.03 -19.97 -11.90
CA HIS A 21 0.97 -20.96 -11.71
C HIS A 21 -0.30 -20.40 -11.06
N ARG A 22 -0.40 -19.08 -10.89
CA ARG A 22 -1.55 -18.39 -10.25
C ARG A 22 -1.90 -18.98 -8.87
N THR A 23 -0.91 -19.05 -7.99
CA THR A 23 -1.05 -19.44 -6.58
C THR A 23 -0.18 -18.52 -5.71
N THR A 24 -0.12 -18.73 -4.40
CA THR A 24 0.76 -17.98 -3.49
C THR A 24 1.98 -18.81 -3.09
N VAL A 25 3.05 -18.13 -2.68
CA VAL A 25 4.18 -18.75 -1.99
C VAL A 25 3.73 -19.49 -0.73
N ALA A 26 2.80 -18.91 0.03
CA ALA A 26 2.26 -19.55 1.23
C ALA A 26 1.53 -20.86 0.92
N THR A 27 0.70 -20.87 -0.13
CA THR A 27 0.00 -22.08 -0.60
C THR A 27 1.00 -23.12 -1.10
N LEU A 28 1.99 -22.72 -1.91
CA LEU A 28 3.03 -23.64 -2.38
C LEU A 28 3.86 -24.20 -1.22
N ALA A 29 4.27 -23.35 -0.28
CA ALA A 29 5.07 -23.75 0.86
C ALA A 29 4.28 -24.71 1.77
N ALA A 30 3.03 -24.40 2.08
CA ALA A 30 2.15 -25.26 2.87
C ALA A 30 1.89 -26.61 2.18
N LEU A 31 1.58 -26.60 0.88
CA LEU A 31 1.30 -27.80 0.10
C LEU A 31 2.52 -28.73 -0.02
N ASN A 32 3.73 -28.17 0.06
CA ASN A 32 4.99 -28.88 -0.10
C ASN A 32 5.80 -29.03 1.19
N ALA A 33 5.22 -28.68 2.35
CA ALA A 33 5.90 -28.68 3.65
C ALA A 33 7.25 -27.94 3.67
N ILE A 34 7.33 -26.80 2.97
CA ILE A 34 8.54 -25.96 2.90
C ILE A 34 8.51 -24.96 4.06
N ALA A 35 9.44 -25.12 5.00
CA ALA A 35 9.56 -24.23 6.15
C ALA A 35 10.12 -22.84 5.80
N ASP A 36 11.08 -22.79 4.87
CA ASP A 36 11.73 -21.55 4.44
C ASP A 36 11.53 -21.33 2.92
N PRO A 37 10.62 -20.42 2.53
CA PRO A 37 10.34 -20.14 1.13
C PRO A 37 11.50 -19.57 0.32
N ASP A 38 12.49 -18.97 0.99
CA ASP A 38 13.69 -18.40 0.36
C ASP A 38 14.74 -19.48 0.03
N ARG A 39 14.53 -20.74 0.46
CA ARG A 39 15.49 -21.84 0.34
C ARG A 39 15.01 -23.03 -0.47
N VAL A 40 14.40 -22.79 -1.63
CA VAL A 40 14.11 -23.84 -2.63
C VAL A 40 15.31 -24.13 -3.53
N ARG A 41 15.55 -25.41 -3.82
CA ARG A 41 16.69 -25.89 -4.62
C ARG A 41 16.25 -26.37 -6.00
N THR A 42 17.09 -26.15 -7.01
CA THR A 42 16.94 -26.73 -8.34
C THR A 42 16.75 -28.24 -8.26
N GLY A 43 15.83 -28.79 -9.05
CA GLY A 43 15.47 -30.21 -9.05
C GLY A 43 14.38 -30.59 -8.04
N LEU A 44 13.99 -29.70 -7.12
CA LEU A 44 12.87 -29.94 -6.23
C LEU A 44 11.56 -30.04 -7.04
N VAL A 45 10.80 -31.12 -6.83
CA VAL A 45 9.48 -31.29 -7.44
C VAL A 45 8.43 -30.72 -6.50
N LEU A 46 7.82 -29.61 -6.89
CA LEU A 46 6.73 -28.96 -6.17
C LEU A 46 5.39 -29.50 -6.65
N LYS A 47 4.53 -29.89 -5.73
CA LYS A 47 3.08 -30.00 -5.93
C LYS A 47 2.52 -28.61 -6.19
N LEU A 48 1.78 -28.47 -7.28
CA LEU A 48 0.98 -27.30 -7.61
C LEU A 48 -0.45 -27.54 -7.14
N PRO A 49 -1.14 -26.54 -6.59
CA PRO A 49 -2.56 -26.69 -6.26
C PRO A 49 -3.34 -26.91 -7.56
N GLY A 50 -4.22 -27.91 -7.56
CA GLY A 50 -5.13 -28.13 -8.67
C GLY A 50 -6.03 -26.91 -8.86
N ARG A 51 -6.13 -26.40 -10.10
CA ARG A 51 -7.09 -25.35 -10.46
C ARG A 51 -8.50 -25.90 -10.30
N LYS A 52 -9.10 -25.74 -9.12
CA LYS A 52 -10.55 -25.86 -8.97
C LYS A 52 -11.15 -24.57 -9.56
N PRO A 53 -12.05 -24.64 -10.55
CA PRO A 53 -12.82 -23.47 -10.93
C PRO A 53 -13.71 -23.13 -9.73
N LEU A 54 -13.33 -22.12 -8.97
CA LEU A 54 -14.11 -21.64 -7.84
C LEU A 54 -15.02 -20.53 -8.35
N THR A 55 -16.31 -20.64 -8.03
CA THR A 55 -17.14 -19.46 -7.77
C THR A 55 -16.51 -18.74 -6.59
N VAL A 56 -15.58 -17.82 -6.86
CA VAL A 56 -14.89 -17.04 -5.84
C VAL A 56 -15.91 -16.10 -5.18
N SER A 57 -16.12 -16.22 -3.88
CA SER A 57 -16.99 -15.28 -3.16
C SER A 57 -16.30 -13.91 -3.07
N ALA A 58 -17.07 -12.84 -2.86
CA ALA A 58 -16.48 -11.51 -2.65
C ALA A 58 -15.50 -11.48 -1.47
N SER A 59 -15.70 -12.31 -0.43
CA SER A 59 -14.75 -12.48 0.67
C SER A 59 -13.45 -13.17 0.25
N ASP A 60 -13.51 -14.13 -0.67
CA ASP A 60 -12.32 -14.84 -1.16
C ASP A 60 -11.46 -13.95 -2.05
N LEU A 61 -12.06 -13.01 -2.80
CA LEU A 61 -11.32 -12.05 -3.62
C LEU A 61 -10.39 -11.18 -2.77
N TRP A 62 -10.80 -10.78 -1.56
CA TRP A 62 -10.02 -9.89 -0.70
C TRP A 62 -9.23 -10.64 0.39
N ALA A 63 -9.25 -11.98 0.36
CA ALA A 63 -8.56 -12.81 1.33
C ALA A 63 -7.04 -12.85 1.09
N ALA A 64 -6.29 -13.15 2.16
CA ALA A 64 -4.82 -13.18 2.13
C ALA A 64 -4.24 -14.26 1.20
N ASN A 65 -4.99 -15.33 0.92
CA ASN A 65 -4.60 -16.36 -0.06
C ASN A 65 -4.74 -15.90 -1.51
N ASN A 66 -5.40 -14.76 -1.78
CA ASN A 66 -5.44 -14.13 -3.10
C ASN A 66 -4.36 -13.05 -3.27
N LEU A 67 -3.56 -12.75 -2.25
CA LEU A 67 -2.48 -11.76 -2.32
C LEU A 67 -1.34 -12.26 -3.23
N LEU A 68 -1.10 -11.53 -4.32
CA LEU A 68 0.07 -11.67 -5.17
C LEU A 68 1.14 -10.66 -4.76
N LEU A 69 2.39 -11.09 -4.59
CA LEU A 69 3.53 -10.20 -4.40
C LEU A 69 4.62 -10.55 -5.43
N PRO A 70 5.34 -9.55 -5.95
CA PRO A 70 6.58 -9.81 -6.65
C PRO A 70 7.53 -10.62 -5.76
N PRO A 71 8.31 -11.57 -6.31
CA PRO A 71 9.17 -12.45 -5.52
C PRO A 71 10.10 -11.71 -4.54
N ALA A 72 10.63 -10.55 -4.96
CA ALA A 72 11.54 -9.74 -4.14
C ALA A 72 10.89 -9.15 -2.87
N ASN A 73 9.55 -9.15 -2.81
CA ASN A 73 8.72 -8.57 -1.76
C ASN A 73 7.93 -9.62 -0.97
N GLU A 74 8.03 -10.92 -1.30
CA GLU A 74 7.34 -12.01 -0.57
C GLU A 74 7.72 -12.06 0.91
N ARG A 75 8.93 -11.63 1.26
CA ARG A 75 9.38 -11.47 2.65
C ARG A 75 8.49 -10.55 3.50
N TYR A 76 7.72 -9.66 2.88
CA TYR A 76 6.82 -8.73 3.57
C TYR A 76 5.40 -9.29 3.75
N ARG A 77 5.09 -10.46 3.16
CA ARG A 77 3.77 -11.11 3.28
C ARG A 77 3.31 -11.26 4.73
N PRO A 78 4.13 -11.73 5.69
CA PRO A 78 3.66 -11.88 7.07
C PRO A 78 3.17 -10.57 7.68
N ALA A 79 3.89 -9.46 7.46
CA ALA A 79 3.50 -8.14 7.94
C ALA A 79 2.24 -7.61 7.26
N LEU A 80 2.06 -7.87 5.96
CA LEU A 80 0.85 -7.49 5.22
C LEU A 80 -0.38 -8.25 5.70
N VAL A 81 -0.24 -9.55 5.97
CA VAL A 81 -1.32 -10.38 6.53
C VAL A 81 -1.65 -9.97 7.96
N GLU A 82 -0.64 -9.71 8.80
CA GLU A 82 -0.85 -9.19 10.16
C GLU A 82 -1.59 -7.85 10.13
N ALA A 83 -1.16 -6.92 9.27
CA ALA A 83 -1.81 -5.63 9.09
C ALA A 83 -3.26 -5.79 8.64
N ALA A 84 -3.53 -6.69 7.70
CA ALA A 84 -4.88 -6.97 7.23
C ALA A 84 -5.78 -7.50 8.36
N GLN A 85 -5.27 -8.43 9.18
CA GLN A 85 -6.00 -8.96 10.33
C GLN A 85 -6.30 -7.90 11.39
N ARG A 86 -5.35 -7.00 11.66
CA ARG A 86 -5.50 -5.96 12.69
C ARG A 86 -6.38 -4.79 12.26
N THR A 87 -6.45 -4.49 10.97
CA THR A 87 -7.11 -3.29 10.44
C THR A 87 -8.39 -3.57 9.67
N GLY A 88 -8.57 -4.81 9.18
CA GLY A 88 -9.65 -5.17 8.27
C GLY A 88 -9.45 -4.71 6.82
N LEU A 89 -8.36 -3.98 6.50
CA LEU A 89 -8.02 -3.67 5.11
C LEU A 89 -7.48 -4.92 4.42
N PRO A 90 -7.88 -5.21 3.16
CA PRO A 90 -7.30 -6.32 2.43
C PRO A 90 -5.79 -6.20 2.28
N ALA A 91 -5.07 -7.32 2.37
CA ALA A 91 -3.61 -7.32 2.26
C ALA A 91 -3.14 -6.79 0.89
N SER A 92 -3.92 -7.00 -0.18
CA SER A 92 -3.67 -6.43 -1.51
C SER A 92 -3.78 -4.90 -1.50
N THR A 93 -4.76 -4.33 -0.79
CA THR A 93 -4.90 -2.88 -0.59
C THR A 93 -3.69 -2.30 0.13
N ILE A 94 -3.24 -2.96 1.21
CA ILE A 94 -2.07 -2.52 1.97
C ILE A 94 -0.80 -2.62 1.13
N ALA A 95 -0.61 -3.72 0.39
CA ALA A 95 0.51 -3.89 -0.54
C ALA A 95 0.52 -2.81 -1.62
N THR A 96 -0.64 -2.41 -2.13
CA THR A 96 -0.77 -1.31 -3.10
C THR A 96 -0.28 0.02 -2.54
N ILE A 97 -0.68 0.34 -1.30
CA ILE A 97 -0.25 1.56 -0.61
C ILE A 97 1.27 1.54 -0.39
N VAL A 98 1.81 0.42 0.11
CA VAL A 98 3.24 0.26 0.32
C VAL A 98 4.02 0.37 -0.99
N ASP A 99 3.54 -0.23 -2.08
CA ASP A 99 4.21 -0.15 -3.38
C ASP A 99 4.28 1.27 -3.94
N ALA A 100 3.25 2.07 -3.68
CA ALA A 100 3.16 3.45 -4.12
C ALA A 100 4.09 4.39 -3.34
N GLU A 101 4.27 4.13 -2.05
CA GLU A 101 5.09 4.96 -1.15
C GLU A 101 6.56 4.53 -1.14
N ALA A 102 6.83 3.22 -1.13
CA ALA A 102 8.17 2.71 -0.96
C ALA A 102 9.04 2.95 -2.21
N ALA A 103 10.24 3.48 -2.00
CA ALA A 103 11.26 3.41 -3.03
C ALA A 103 11.61 1.93 -3.31
N LYS A 104 11.92 1.64 -4.57
CA LYS A 104 12.26 0.30 -5.04
C LYS A 104 13.76 0.22 -5.33
N ARG A 105 14.43 -0.83 -4.84
CA ARG A 105 15.85 -1.08 -5.13
C ARG A 105 16.03 -1.35 -6.62
N ARG A 106 16.99 -0.67 -7.25
CA ARG A 106 17.29 -0.82 -8.68
C ARG A 106 17.68 -2.27 -8.98
N GLY A 107 17.13 -2.82 -10.05
CA GLY A 107 17.41 -4.18 -10.53
C GLY A 107 16.57 -5.28 -9.89
N THR A 108 16.16 -5.15 -8.62
CA THR A 108 15.35 -6.17 -7.94
C THR A 108 13.88 -5.79 -7.80
N GLY A 109 13.55 -4.50 -7.82
CA GLY A 109 12.19 -4.02 -7.54
C GLY A 109 11.76 -4.20 -6.07
N GLN A 110 12.69 -4.62 -5.21
CA GLN A 110 12.42 -4.82 -3.79
C GLN A 110 12.09 -3.48 -3.13
N TRP A 111 11.01 -3.44 -2.33
CA TRP A 111 10.73 -2.27 -1.51
C TRP A 111 11.85 -2.03 -0.49
N ASP A 112 12.33 -0.79 -0.42
CA ASP A 112 13.44 -0.42 0.43
C ASP A 112 12.97 0.18 1.76
N PRO A 113 13.07 -0.58 2.88
CA PRO A 113 12.58 -0.12 4.18
C PRO A 113 13.42 1.01 4.76
N ARG A 114 14.58 1.33 4.18
CA ARG A 114 15.42 2.44 4.62
C ARG A 114 15.36 3.65 3.69
N SER A 115 14.43 3.64 2.73
CA SER A 115 14.27 4.74 1.80
C SER A 115 13.88 6.03 2.52
N LYS A 116 14.50 7.14 2.12
CA LYS A 116 14.26 8.46 2.68
C LYS A 116 14.14 9.48 1.54
N ALA A 117 13.11 10.31 1.60
CA ALA A 117 12.92 11.38 0.62
C ALA A 117 14.03 12.43 0.76
N ALA A 118 14.49 12.99 -0.38
CA ALA A 118 15.55 13.99 -0.39
C ALA A 118 15.10 15.37 0.12
N THR A 119 13.80 15.66 0.04
CA THR A 119 13.23 17.00 0.29
C THR A 119 12.32 17.05 1.52
N SER A 120 12.17 15.95 2.25
CA SER A 120 11.32 15.87 3.42
C SER A 120 11.87 14.87 4.44
N SER A 121 11.18 14.74 5.58
CA SER A 121 11.50 13.73 6.58
C SER A 121 10.87 12.36 6.30
N ALA A 122 10.15 12.20 5.18
CA ALA A 122 9.52 10.96 4.79
C ALA A 122 10.54 9.81 4.74
N THR A 123 10.28 8.75 5.51
CA THR A 123 11.21 7.62 5.69
C THR A 123 10.43 6.30 5.76
N GLY A 124 11.02 5.23 5.25
CA GLY A 124 10.51 3.86 5.38
C GLY A 124 9.57 3.44 4.25
N LEU A 125 8.99 2.25 4.41
CA LEU A 125 8.10 1.62 3.41
C LEU A 125 6.82 2.41 3.13
N THR A 126 6.45 3.31 4.03
CA THR A 126 5.19 4.08 3.97
C THR A 126 5.44 5.58 4.06
N GLN A 127 6.71 6.01 3.86
CA GLN A 127 7.13 7.41 3.73
C GLN A 127 6.56 8.38 4.78
N PHE A 128 6.37 7.92 6.01
CA PHE A 128 5.85 8.76 7.09
C PHE A 128 6.76 9.96 7.38
N LEU A 129 6.15 11.14 7.44
CA LEU A 129 6.78 12.34 7.97
C LEU A 129 7.00 12.21 9.49
N ASP A 130 8.09 12.82 9.94
CA ASP A 130 8.46 12.97 11.35
C ASP A 130 7.30 13.41 12.27
N ARG A 131 6.52 14.41 11.83
CA ARG A 131 5.41 14.95 12.61
C ARG A 131 4.25 13.95 12.71
N THR A 132 3.89 13.34 11.60
CA THR A 132 2.79 12.37 11.52
C THR A 132 3.13 11.12 12.32
N TRP A 133 4.36 10.61 12.20
CA TRP A 133 4.83 9.45 12.95
C TRP A 133 4.71 9.65 14.47
N ARG A 134 5.16 10.80 14.98
CA ARG A 134 5.02 11.14 16.40
C ARG A 134 3.56 11.27 16.85
N SER A 135 2.69 11.82 15.99
CA SER A 135 1.26 11.92 16.27
C SER A 135 0.63 10.54 16.40
N GLU A 136 0.92 9.64 15.44
CA GLU A 136 0.41 8.27 15.45
C GLU A 136 0.97 7.45 16.62
N ALA A 137 2.23 7.67 16.99
CA ALA A 137 2.86 7.05 18.14
C ALA A 137 2.26 7.49 19.48
N ARG A 138 1.55 8.62 19.54
CA ARG A 138 0.84 9.11 20.73
C ARG A 138 -0.64 8.72 20.73
N ARG A 139 -1.17 8.20 19.61
CA ARG A 139 -2.59 7.85 19.49
C ARG A 139 -2.91 6.60 20.30
N ALA A 140 -3.64 6.78 21.39
CA ALA A 140 -4.10 5.66 22.22
C ALA A 140 -4.88 4.63 21.37
N GLY A 141 -4.55 3.35 21.55
CA GLY A 141 -5.13 2.24 20.78
C GLY A 141 -4.62 2.11 19.34
N GLY A 142 -3.76 3.00 18.87
CA GLY A 142 -3.13 2.87 17.54
C GLY A 142 -2.05 1.78 17.51
N LEU A 143 -1.88 1.15 16.35
CA LEU A 143 -0.90 0.08 16.19
C LEU A 143 0.51 0.59 16.45
N LEU A 144 0.89 1.76 15.91
CA LEU A 144 2.21 2.35 16.17
C LEU A 144 2.43 2.68 17.65
N ASN A 145 1.41 3.14 18.37
CA ASN A 145 1.54 3.39 19.81
C ASN A 145 1.86 2.07 20.55
N ALA A 146 1.19 0.97 20.22
CA ALA A 146 1.47 -0.33 20.82
C ALA A 146 2.91 -0.80 20.52
N GLU A 147 3.35 -0.72 19.26
CA GLU A 147 4.71 -1.11 18.87
C GLU A 147 5.77 -0.20 19.53
N ALA A 148 5.54 1.11 19.59
CA ALA A 148 6.47 2.06 20.21
C ALA A 148 6.56 1.89 21.73
N ARG A 149 5.48 1.46 22.40
CA ARG A 149 5.49 1.10 23.82
C ARG A 149 6.27 -0.18 24.06
N ALA A 150 6.07 -1.19 23.24
CA ALA A 150 6.83 -2.45 23.31
C ALA A 150 8.34 -2.20 23.10
N ALA A 151 8.69 -1.23 22.26
CA ALA A 151 10.07 -0.79 22.03
C ALA A 151 10.60 0.20 23.10
N GLY A 152 9.84 0.54 24.14
CA GLY A 152 10.26 1.48 25.19
C GLY A 152 10.37 2.94 24.76
N CYS A 153 9.94 3.28 23.55
CA CYS A 153 10.00 4.64 22.98
C CYS A 153 8.82 5.52 23.42
N VAL A 154 7.75 4.90 23.93
CA VAL A 154 6.53 5.57 24.40
C VAL A 154 6.10 4.95 25.74
N ASN A 155 5.73 5.79 26.70
CA ASN A 155 5.35 5.33 28.05
C ASN A 155 3.84 5.03 28.21
N ALA A 156 3.45 4.69 29.44
CA ALA A 156 2.07 4.39 29.80
C ALA A 156 1.08 5.51 29.50
N ALA A 157 1.52 6.76 29.61
CA ALA A 157 0.75 7.98 29.34
C ALA A 157 0.79 8.41 27.86
N HIS A 158 1.27 7.55 26.96
CA HIS A 158 1.46 7.83 25.54
C HIS A 158 2.46 8.96 25.25
N ALA A 159 3.29 9.35 26.21
CA ALA A 159 4.36 10.32 25.99
C ALA A 159 5.58 9.64 25.36
N ILE A 160 6.22 10.33 24.41
CA ILE A 160 7.43 9.86 23.75
C ILE A 160 8.59 10.02 24.74
N THR A 161 9.26 8.92 25.06
CA THR A 161 10.41 8.85 25.97
C THR A 161 11.74 8.75 25.24
N ASP A 162 11.74 8.23 24.02
CA ASP A 162 12.91 8.20 23.13
C ASP A 162 12.48 8.51 21.70
N ASP A 163 12.76 9.74 21.26
CA ASP A 163 12.37 10.21 19.94
C ASP A 163 13.23 9.60 18.82
N GLY A 164 14.52 9.37 19.09
CA GLY A 164 15.44 8.79 18.11
C GLY A 164 15.08 7.34 17.81
N ALA A 165 14.87 6.54 18.85
CA ALA A 165 14.41 5.16 18.72
C ALA A 165 13.03 5.09 18.07
N LEU A 166 12.10 5.98 18.43
CA LEU A 166 10.79 6.06 17.80
C LEU A 166 10.90 6.31 16.29
N LEU A 167 11.69 7.29 15.86
CA LEU A 167 11.85 7.60 14.44
C LEU A 167 12.52 6.47 13.66
N ALA A 168 13.42 5.71 14.31
CA ALA A 168 14.10 4.56 13.72
C ALA A 168 13.14 3.41 13.40
N LEU A 169 12.02 3.27 14.13
CA LEU A 169 10.99 2.27 13.85
C LEU A 169 10.36 2.40 12.45
N ARG A 170 10.46 3.56 11.78
CA ARG A 170 10.03 3.69 10.37
C ARG A 170 10.82 2.80 9.42
N CYS A 171 12.04 2.42 9.81
CA CYS A 171 12.89 1.52 9.05
C CYS A 171 12.68 0.04 9.38
N ASP A 172 11.88 -0.27 10.41
CA ASP A 172 11.40 -1.63 10.64
C ASP A 172 10.25 -1.92 9.66
N PRO A 173 10.41 -2.88 8.74
CA PRO A 173 9.42 -3.12 7.70
C PRO A 173 8.06 -3.58 8.25
N ARG A 174 8.04 -4.35 9.35
CA ARG A 174 6.78 -4.83 9.94
C ARG A 174 6.05 -3.65 10.58
N VAL A 175 6.74 -2.87 11.42
CA VAL A 175 6.15 -1.70 12.11
C VAL A 175 5.68 -0.66 11.10
N ALA A 176 6.46 -0.37 10.05
CA ALA A 176 6.08 0.59 9.00
C ALA A 176 4.82 0.18 8.23
N ILE A 177 4.66 -1.11 7.91
CA ILE A 177 3.48 -1.66 7.22
C ILE A 177 2.24 -1.58 8.13
N LEU A 178 2.37 -2.02 9.39
CA LEU A 178 1.29 -1.96 10.38
C LEU A 178 0.81 -0.52 10.61
N ALA A 179 1.74 0.40 10.84
CA ALA A 179 1.44 1.81 11.05
C ALA A 179 0.79 2.44 9.81
N GLY A 180 1.27 2.10 8.61
CA GLY A 180 0.68 2.58 7.36
C GLY A 180 -0.75 2.10 7.15
N ALA A 181 -1.03 0.82 7.41
CA ALA A 181 -2.38 0.26 7.30
C ALA A 181 -3.34 0.88 8.31
N ASP A 182 -2.92 1.04 9.57
CA ASP A 182 -3.73 1.66 10.62
C ASP A 182 -4.03 3.13 10.29
N PHE A 183 -3.02 3.88 9.85
CA PHE A 183 -3.18 5.26 9.44
C PHE A 183 -4.10 5.40 8.21
N ALA A 184 -4.04 4.47 7.26
CA ALA A 184 -4.97 4.41 6.14
C ALA A 184 -6.42 4.25 6.62
N VAL A 185 -6.69 3.35 7.58
CA VAL A 185 -8.03 3.20 8.18
C VAL A 185 -8.47 4.49 8.89
N VAL A 186 -7.60 5.11 9.67
CA VAL A 186 -7.90 6.38 10.37
C VAL A 186 -8.29 7.46 9.36
N ASN A 187 -7.52 7.62 8.30
CA ASN A 187 -7.78 8.59 7.24
C ASN A 187 -9.10 8.33 6.51
N LEU A 188 -9.38 7.08 6.12
CA LEU A 188 -10.65 6.70 5.50
C LEU A 188 -11.83 7.00 6.43
N ALA A 189 -11.73 6.64 7.71
CA ALA A 189 -12.76 6.95 8.70
C ALA A 189 -12.96 8.46 8.87
N GLN A 190 -11.89 9.26 8.82
CA GLN A 190 -12.00 10.71 8.87
C GLN A 190 -12.73 11.27 7.65
N LEU A 191 -12.43 10.77 6.44
CA LEU A 191 -13.13 11.15 5.21
C LEU A 191 -14.62 10.80 5.27
N VAL A 192 -14.98 9.65 5.84
CA VAL A 192 -16.39 9.27 6.10
C VAL A 192 -17.05 10.27 7.06
N ARG A 193 -16.40 10.60 8.19
CA ARG A 193 -16.94 11.59 9.16
C ARG A 193 -17.14 12.97 8.54
N MET A 194 -16.23 13.38 7.65
CA MET A 194 -16.34 14.63 6.88
C MET A 194 -17.34 14.55 5.73
N ARG A 195 -18.07 13.43 5.58
CA ARG A 195 -19.06 13.16 4.52
C ARG A 195 -18.48 13.22 3.11
N ALA A 196 -17.17 13.08 2.95
CA ALA A 196 -16.51 13.01 1.64
C ALA A 196 -16.71 11.63 1.00
N LEU A 197 -16.79 10.57 1.81
CA LEU A 197 -16.98 9.19 1.37
C LEU A 197 -18.27 8.56 1.91
N PRO A 198 -18.79 7.51 1.26
CA PRO A 198 -19.83 6.66 1.85
C PRO A 198 -19.28 5.91 3.07
N ALA A 199 -20.16 5.46 3.97
CA ALA A 199 -19.78 4.80 5.22
C ALA A 199 -18.88 3.56 5.03
N ARG A 200 -19.05 2.85 3.92
CA ARG A 200 -18.23 1.71 3.52
C ARG A 200 -17.75 1.95 2.09
N PRO A 201 -16.54 2.51 1.89
CA PRO A 201 -15.99 2.64 0.55
C PRO A 201 -15.72 1.25 -0.03
N ASP A 202 -15.87 1.11 -1.35
CA ASP A 202 -15.49 -0.10 -2.08
C ASP A 202 -14.02 -0.45 -1.79
N PRO A 203 -13.70 -1.69 -1.38
CA PRO A 203 -12.32 -2.13 -1.19
C PRO A 203 -11.42 -1.89 -2.41
N ALA A 204 -11.95 -1.95 -3.64
CA ALA A 204 -11.20 -1.63 -4.85
C ALA A 204 -10.85 -0.14 -4.96
N ALA A 205 -11.65 0.74 -4.37
CA ALA A 205 -11.40 2.18 -4.29
C ALA A 205 -10.54 2.57 -3.06
N ALA A 206 -10.54 1.74 -2.01
CA ALA A 206 -9.93 2.05 -0.72
C ALA A 206 -8.43 2.40 -0.84
N ALA A 207 -7.68 1.71 -1.71
CA ALA A 207 -6.26 2.02 -1.94
C ALA A 207 -6.05 3.45 -2.47
N LYS A 208 -6.86 3.88 -3.46
CA LYS A 208 -6.79 5.23 -4.05
C LYS A 208 -7.14 6.30 -3.02
N LEU A 209 -8.20 6.04 -2.25
CA LEU A 209 -8.70 6.98 -1.25
C LEU A 209 -7.74 7.10 -0.04
N ALA A 210 -7.16 5.98 0.39
CA ALA A 210 -6.14 5.95 1.43
C ALA A 210 -4.87 6.67 0.97
N TYR A 211 -4.40 6.40 -0.25
CA TYR A 211 -3.24 7.08 -0.83
C TYR A 211 -3.49 8.59 -0.94
N LEU A 212 -4.62 9.02 -1.48
CA LEU A 212 -4.98 10.43 -1.57
C LEU A 212 -4.98 11.10 -0.19
N ALA A 213 -5.58 10.46 0.82
CA ALA A 213 -5.63 11.00 2.17
C ALA A 213 -4.27 11.02 2.87
N HIS A 214 -3.41 10.04 2.59
CA HIS A 214 -2.03 10.00 3.08
C HIS A 214 -1.22 11.15 2.47
N HIS A 215 -1.31 11.32 1.15
CA HIS A 215 -0.58 12.33 0.39
C HIS A 215 -1.03 13.76 0.71
N GLU A 216 -2.34 14.01 0.71
CA GLU A 216 -2.91 15.35 0.92
C GLU A 216 -3.02 15.73 2.41
N GLY A 217 -3.13 14.72 3.28
CA GLY A 217 -3.79 14.85 4.57
C GLY A 217 -5.32 14.82 4.42
N ALA A 218 -6.01 14.24 5.41
CA ALA A 218 -7.45 13.97 5.32
C ALA A 218 -8.31 15.21 4.99
N GLY A 219 -8.01 16.38 5.56
CA GLY A 219 -8.80 17.60 5.32
C GLY A 219 -8.70 18.09 3.88
N ARG A 220 -7.50 18.08 3.29
CA ARG A 220 -7.29 18.46 1.88
C ARG A 220 -7.80 17.38 0.94
N ALA A 221 -7.69 16.10 1.29
CA ALA A 221 -8.32 15.02 0.53
C ALA A 221 -9.86 15.15 0.52
N ALA A 222 -10.49 15.54 1.64
CA ALA A 222 -11.93 15.82 1.65
C ALA A 222 -12.28 17.03 0.77
N ALA A 223 -11.47 18.09 0.81
CA ALA A 223 -11.64 19.24 -0.08
C ALA A 223 -11.49 18.83 -1.55
N PHE A 224 -10.49 18.02 -1.87
CA PHE A 224 -10.22 17.46 -3.20
C PHE A 224 -11.40 16.64 -3.74
N LEU A 225 -11.90 15.70 -2.93
CA LEU A 225 -13.02 14.84 -3.30
C LEU A 225 -14.29 15.67 -3.55
N ASN A 226 -14.48 16.80 -2.87
CA ASN A 226 -15.61 17.70 -3.05
C ASN A 226 -15.34 18.87 -4.02
N GLY A 227 -14.25 18.83 -4.79
CA GLY A 227 -13.91 19.86 -5.79
C GLY A 227 -13.47 21.21 -5.23
N ARG A 228 -13.26 21.31 -3.91
CA ARG A 228 -12.82 22.53 -3.22
C ARG A 228 -11.29 22.68 -3.31
N MET A 229 -10.81 23.07 -4.48
CA MET A 229 -9.38 23.13 -4.79
C MET A 229 -8.69 24.45 -4.41
N GLY A 230 -9.33 25.31 -3.62
CA GLY A 230 -8.80 26.64 -3.27
C GLY A 230 -7.50 26.63 -2.46
N TYR A 231 -7.13 25.49 -1.86
CA TYR A 231 -5.87 25.34 -1.13
C TYR A 231 -4.65 25.16 -2.05
N VAL A 232 -4.85 24.89 -3.34
CA VAL A 232 -3.76 24.63 -4.28
C VAL A 232 -3.14 25.94 -4.74
N THR A 233 -1.93 26.21 -4.27
CA THR A 233 -1.10 27.34 -4.71
C THR A 233 -0.24 26.95 -5.92
N PRO A 234 0.32 27.93 -6.67
CA PRO A 234 1.33 27.65 -7.69
C PRO A 234 2.53 26.86 -7.15
N ALA A 235 2.93 27.10 -5.89
CA ALA A 235 4.01 26.37 -5.24
C ALA A 235 3.65 24.90 -4.99
N ILE A 236 2.41 24.60 -4.54
CA ILE A 236 1.94 23.22 -4.37
C ILE A 236 1.92 22.49 -5.72
N LEU A 237 1.39 23.13 -6.76
CA LEU A 237 1.39 22.55 -8.10
C LEU A 237 2.82 22.34 -8.63
N ALA A 238 3.75 23.27 -8.37
CA ALA A 238 5.16 23.15 -8.76
C ALA A 238 5.88 22.01 -8.06
N ALA A 239 5.64 21.81 -6.76
CA ALA A 239 6.24 20.73 -5.98
C ALA A 239 5.82 19.33 -6.49
N ASN A 240 4.57 19.22 -6.95
CA ASN A 240 3.99 17.96 -7.40
C ASN A 240 4.20 17.67 -8.89
N VAL A 241 4.24 18.72 -9.71
CA VAL A 241 4.49 18.63 -11.14
C VAL A 241 5.77 19.40 -11.45
N PRO A 242 6.97 18.85 -11.16
CA PRO A 242 8.22 19.62 -11.22
C PRO A 242 8.59 20.09 -12.63
N HIS A 243 8.13 19.39 -13.68
CA HIS A 243 8.44 19.75 -15.07
C HIS A 243 7.62 20.97 -15.57
N PRO A 244 8.27 22.13 -15.88
CA PRO A 244 7.55 23.37 -16.18
C PRO A 244 6.64 23.30 -17.41
N ALA A 245 7.07 22.62 -18.49
CA ALA A 245 6.25 22.47 -19.69
C ALA A 245 4.96 21.69 -19.42
N ARG A 246 5.05 20.61 -18.62
CA ARG A 246 3.88 19.80 -18.22
C ARG A 246 2.92 20.62 -17.36
N ARG A 247 3.43 21.45 -16.45
CA ARG A 247 2.58 22.39 -15.68
C ARG A 247 1.84 23.35 -16.56
N ARG A 248 2.54 24.03 -17.49
CA ARG A 248 1.89 24.99 -18.40
C ARG A 248 0.79 24.33 -19.21
N ALA A 249 1.03 23.12 -19.73
CA ALA A 249 0.02 22.36 -20.46
C ALA A 249 -1.21 22.02 -19.59
N LEU A 250 -1.00 21.55 -18.36
CA LEU A 250 -2.09 21.24 -17.43
C LEU A 250 -2.91 22.49 -17.05
N ILE A 251 -2.25 23.62 -16.79
CA ILE A 251 -2.91 24.89 -16.48
C ILE A 251 -3.72 25.39 -17.68
N ALA A 252 -3.15 25.35 -18.88
CA ALA A 252 -3.86 25.73 -20.11
C ALA A 252 -5.09 24.85 -20.35
N ALA A 253 -4.96 23.53 -20.23
CA ALA A 253 -6.08 22.59 -20.36
C ALA A 253 -7.17 22.79 -19.29
N ALA A 254 -6.82 23.39 -18.15
CA ALA A 254 -7.72 23.75 -17.07
C ALA A 254 -8.26 25.19 -17.16
N GLY A 255 -8.08 25.87 -18.31
CA GLY A 255 -8.55 27.25 -18.50
C GLY A 255 -7.89 28.25 -17.54
N GLY A 256 -6.61 28.04 -17.20
CA GLY A 256 -5.87 28.87 -16.27
C GLY A 256 -6.05 28.50 -14.79
N GLN A 257 -6.95 27.57 -14.46
CA GLN A 257 -7.26 27.22 -13.07
C GLN A 257 -6.25 26.23 -12.47
N HIS A 258 -5.39 26.70 -11.58
CA HIS A 258 -4.35 25.88 -10.92
C HIS A 258 -4.94 24.72 -10.12
N GLY A 259 -6.03 24.94 -9.39
CA GLY A 259 -6.68 23.90 -8.59
C GLY A 259 -7.26 22.76 -9.45
N LEU A 260 -7.90 23.09 -10.58
CA LEU A 260 -8.41 22.08 -11.52
C LEU A 260 -7.27 21.36 -12.24
N ALA A 261 -6.20 22.06 -12.63
CA ALA A 261 -5.00 21.47 -13.20
C ALA A 261 -4.38 20.43 -12.26
N TYR A 262 -4.26 20.78 -10.98
CA TYR A 262 -3.77 19.88 -9.94
C TYR A 262 -4.70 18.68 -9.73
N ARG A 263 -6.01 18.89 -9.62
CA ARG A 263 -7.00 17.82 -9.43
C ARG A 263 -6.95 16.80 -10.57
N ARG A 264 -6.91 17.26 -11.82
CA ARG A 264 -6.80 16.39 -13.01
C ARG A 264 -5.47 15.63 -13.03
N TRP A 265 -4.37 16.29 -12.71
CA TRP A 265 -3.06 15.64 -12.62
C TRP A 265 -3.05 14.55 -11.54
N MET A 266 -3.55 14.84 -10.34
CA MET A 266 -3.58 13.89 -9.23
C MET A 266 -4.47 12.69 -9.56
N CYS A 267 -5.66 12.89 -10.16
CA CYS A 267 -6.49 11.78 -10.62
C CYS A 267 -5.74 10.88 -11.60
N ALA A 268 -5.12 11.45 -12.63
CA ALA A 268 -4.34 10.67 -13.61
C ALA A 268 -3.13 9.98 -12.98
N TYR A 269 -2.45 10.63 -12.04
CA TYR A 269 -1.32 10.06 -11.33
C TYR A 269 -1.75 8.87 -10.46
N VAL A 270 -2.81 9.03 -9.66
CA VAL A 270 -3.34 7.94 -8.83
C VAL A 270 -3.84 6.79 -9.68
N ASP A 271 -4.54 7.05 -10.78
CA ASP A 271 -5.02 6.00 -11.67
C ASP A 271 -3.88 5.21 -12.34
N ALA A 272 -2.74 5.85 -12.61
CA ALA A 272 -1.57 5.18 -13.18
C ALA A 272 -0.77 4.36 -12.16
N ASN A 273 -0.78 4.76 -10.88
CA ASN A 273 0.12 4.21 -9.86
C ASN A 273 -0.59 3.31 -8.84
N ILE A 274 -1.88 3.51 -8.60
CA ILE A 274 -2.64 2.84 -7.53
C ILE A 274 -3.67 1.89 -8.15
N ASP A 275 -3.27 0.64 -8.30
CA ASP A 275 -4.10 -0.44 -8.84
C ASP A 275 -3.95 -1.71 -8.00
N VAL A 276 -5.00 -2.03 -7.24
CA VAL A 276 -5.00 -3.19 -6.34
C VAL A 276 -4.92 -4.51 -7.07
N CYS A 277 -5.36 -4.56 -8.34
CA CYS A 277 -5.31 -5.77 -9.16
C CYS A 277 -3.87 -6.23 -9.45
N ARG A 278 -2.86 -5.37 -9.25
CA ARG A 278 -1.43 -5.75 -9.34
C ARG A 278 -1.00 -6.70 -8.22
N PHE A 279 -1.76 -6.73 -7.13
CA PHE A 279 -1.47 -7.51 -5.93
C PHE A 279 -2.53 -8.61 -5.68
N MET A 280 -3.22 -9.04 -6.74
CA MET A 280 -4.23 -10.09 -6.70
C MET A 280 -3.88 -11.22 -7.68
N ILE A 281 -4.04 -12.47 -7.24
CA ILE A 281 -3.87 -13.65 -8.11
C ILE A 281 -5.05 -13.77 -9.07
N ASP A 282 -6.27 -13.78 -8.51
CA ASP A 282 -7.51 -13.68 -9.25
C ASP A 282 -8.11 -12.28 -9.06
N LYS A 283 -8.35 -11.61 -10.19
CA LYS A 283 -8.94 -10.28 -10.27
C LYS A 283 -10.29 -10.30 -11.01
N THR A 284 -10.81 -11.49 -11.28
CA THR A 284 -12.07 -11.65 -12.02
C THR A 284 -13.19 -10.95 -11.27
N GLY A 285 -13.91 -10.07 -11.95
CA GLY A 285 -14.99 -9.27 -11.35
C GLY A 285 -14.54 -8.05 -10.53
N VAL A 286 -13.23 -7.81 -10.36
CA VAL A 286 -12.72 -6.61 -9.69
C VAL A 286 -12.59 -5.48 -10.69
N THR A 287 -13.32 -4.38 -10.45
CA THR A 287 -13.18 -3.14 -11.22
C THR A 287 -12.65 -2.04 -10.30
N VAL A 288 -11.48 -1.50 -10.62
CA VAL A 288 -10.91 -0.37 -9.86
C VAL A 288 -11.44 0.93 -10.46
N PRO A 289 -12.28 1.70 -9.74
CA PRO A 289 -12.85 2.92 -10.29
C PRO A 289 -11.77 3.99 -10.51
N PRO A 290 -11.83 4.79 -11.59
CA PRO A 290 -10.99 5.97 -11.74
C PRO A 290 -11.16 6.93 -10.55
N LEU A 291 -10.10 7.57 -10.04
CA LEU A 291 -10.22 8.49 -8.91
C LEU A 291 -11.19 9.64 -9.21
N ALA A 292 -11.25 10.06 -10.48
CA ALA A 292 -12.17 11.08 -10.94
C ALA A 292 -13.66 10.69 -10.79
N SER A 293 -14.01 9.40 -10.83
CA SER A 293 -15.41 8.98 -10.61
C SER A 293 -15.79 8.89 -9.13
N LEU A 294 -14.81 8.92 -8.23
CA LEU A 294 -15.00 8.98 -6.77
C LEU A 294 -15.15 10.42 -6.26
N CYS A 295 -14.91 11.39 -7.14
CA CYS A 295 -15.04 12.81 -6.88
C CYS A 295 -16.50 13.28 -7.03
N ARG A 296 -16.90 14.22 -6.19
CA ARG A 296 -18.15 15.00 -6.30
C ARG A 296 -17.91 16.33 -7.01
#